data_AF-A0A2V5YC72-F1
#
_entry.id   AF-A0A2V5YC72-F1
#
_cell.length_a   1.000
_cell.length_b   1.000
_cell.length_c   1.000
_cell.angle_alpha   90.00
_cell.angle_beta   90.00
_cell.angle_gamma   90.00
#
_symmetry.space_group_name_H-M   'P 1'
#
loop_
_entity.id
_entity.type
_entity.pdbx_description
1 polymer ?
#
loop_
_entity_poly.entity_id
_entity_poly.type
_entity_poly.pdbx_seq_one_letter_code
_entity_poly.pdbx_strand_id
1 'polypeptide(L)'
;MAIRIVALTKAFPGAGYDKNSSRCHMLAHAGISYLRACASVVGSREALGWNVHVELPLMHQAIELLLKAHAARVDSDFSPKAYGHRTLSIVRDYADRVPIFFHLVNDENATALLTGLEASWLSVRYAEAAVGYDGPDWQMAEEIAIRLADEYFRETGVRLLAHHSKPIGKNA
;
A
#
# COMPACT_ATOMS: atom_id res chain seq x y z
N MET A 1 -20.43 17.90 -7.07
CA MET A 1 -20.19 17.05 -5.89
C MET A 1 -19.07 17.68 -5.07
N ALA A 2 -19.28 18.00 -3.80
CA ALA A 2 -18.21 18.56 -2.95
C ALA A 2 -17.43 17.43 -2.28
N ILE A 3 -16.10 17.44 -2.38
CA ILE A 3 -15.23 16.50 -1.68
C ILE A 3 -15.21 16.87 -0.20
N ARG A 4 -15.65 15.96 0.68
CA ARG A 4 -15.66 16.19 2.14
C ARG A 4 -14.46 15.47 2.78
N ILE A 5 -13.52 16.24 3.32
CA ILE A 5 -12.41 15.69 4.11
C ILE A 5 -12.88 15.55 5.57
N VAL A 6 -12.93 14.32 6.07
CA VAL A 6 -13.24 14.04 7.47
C VAL A 6 -11.93 13.85 8.21
N ALA A 7 -11.57 14.79 9.08
CA ALA A 7 -10.43 14.62 9.99
C ALA A 7 -10.81 13.58 11.05
N LEU A 8 -10.27 12.38 10.93
CA LEU A 8 -10.74 11.22 11.70
C LEU A 8 -10.48 11.36 13.20
N THR A 9 -9.37 12.03 13.57
CA THR A 9 -9.08 12.43 14.96
C THR A 9 -10.11 13.39 15.54
N LYS A 10 -10.76 14.22 14.70
CA LYS A 10 -11.85 15.13 15.10
C LYS A 10 -13.22 14.45 15.05
N ALA A 11 -13.39 13.48 14.15
CA ALA A 11 -14.65 12.74 13.99
C ALA A 11 -14.86 11.68 15.08
N PHE A 12 -13.78 11.20 15.70
CA PHE A 12 -13.81 10.20 16.76
C PHE A 12 -12.93 10.60 17.97
N PRO A 13 -13.23 11.71 18.68
CA PRO A 13 -12.42 12.14 19.82
C PRO A 13 -12.58 11.17 21.01
N GLY A 14 -11.44 10.67 21.53
CA GLY A 14 -11.34 10.13 22.88
C GLY A 14 -11.69 8.65 23.15
N ALA A 15 -12.09 7.82 22.17
CA ALA A 15 -12.49 6.44 22.51
C ALA A 15 -12.15 5.29 21.52
N GLY A 16 -11.61 5.55 20.34
CA GLY A 16 -11.36 4.47 19.37
C GLY A 16 -10.26 4.71 18.34
N TYR A 17 -9.88 5.97 18.10
CA TYR A 17 -8.90 6.30 17.08
C TYR A 17 -7.44 6.11 17.54
N ASP A 18 -7.18 6.24 18.84
CA ASP A 18 -5.87 6.00 19.48
C ASP A 18 -5.58 4.51 19.70
N LYS A 19 -6.54 3.62 19.39
CA LYS A 19 -6.24 2.20 19.31
C LYS A 19 -5.53 1.97 18.00
N ASN A 20 -4.28 1.54 18.09
CA ASN A 20 -3.43 1.17 16.97
C ASN A 20 -4.17 0.39 15.86
N SER A 21 -5.15 -0.44 16.25
CA SER A 21 -6.07 -1.17 15.37
C SER A 21 -6.80 -0.28 14.36
N SER A 22 -7.43 0.83 14.76
CA SER A 22 -8.23 1.63 13.82
C SER A 22 -7.36 2.31 12.77
N ARG A 23 -6.20 2.84 13.17
CA ARG A 23 -5.25 3.50 12.26
C ARG A 23 -4.68 2.53 11.22
N CYS A 24 -4.23 1.35 11.64
CA CYS A 24 -3.68 0.37 10.71
C CYS A 24 -4.73 -0.13 9.70
N HIS A 25 -5.97 -0.40 10.15
CA HIS A 25 -7.04 -0.81 9.22
C HIS A 25 -7.38 0.27 8.19
N MET A 26 -7.39 1.54 8.60
CA MET A 26 -7.63 2.65 7.68
C MET A 26 -6.54 2.82 6.63
N LEU A 27 -5.27 2.67 7.04
CA LEU A 27 -4.14 2.65 6.10
C LEU A 27 -4.29 1.49 5.11
N ALA A 28 -4.64 0.30 5.58
CA ALA A 28 -4.83 -0.86 4.72
C ALA A 28 -5.96 -0.65 3.70
N HIS A 29 -7.13 -0.16 4.13
CA HIS A 29 -8.23 0.15 3.22
C HIS A 29 -7.86 1.24 2.21
N ALA A 30 -7.16 2.28 2.64
CA ALA A 30 -6.68 3.33 1.74
C ALA A 30 -5.71 2.77 0.69
N GLY A 31 -4.78 1.89 1.08
CA GLY A 31 -3.89 1.19 0.16
C GLY A 31 -4.65 0.42 -0.92
N ILE A 32 -5.70 -0.31 -0.56
CA ILE A 32 -6.56 -1.00 -1.53
C ILE A 32 -7.32 -0.04 -2.44
N SER A 33 -7.79 1.11 -1.93
CA SER A 33 -8.42 2.12 -2.78
C SER A 33 -7.47 2.65 -3.84
N TYR A 34 -6.20 2.88 -3.50
CA TYR A 34 -5.17 3.26 -4.46
C TYR A 34 -4.88 2.16 -5.48
N LEU A 35 -4.77 0.90 -5.05
CA LEU A 35 -4.58 -0.24 -5.95
C LEU A 35 -5.72 -0.36 -6.97
N ARG A 36 -6.97 -0.25 -6.53
CA ARG A 36 -8.16 -0.30 -7.41
C ARG A 36 -8.22 0.89 -8.38
N ALA A 37 -7.85 2.08 -7.92
CA ALA A 37 -7.76 3.25 -8.78
C ALA A 37 -6.68 3.04 -9.86
N CYS A 38 -5.54 2.48 -9.47
CA CYS A 38 -4.45 2.17 -10.39
C CYS A 38 -4.87 1.16 -11.47
N ALA A 39 -5.51 0.05 -11.08
CA ALA A 39 -6.03 -0.94 -12.02
C ALA A 39 -7.06 -0.34 -13.00
N SER A 40 -7.89 0.60 -12.53
CA SER A 40 -8.89 1.29 -13.36
C SER A 40 -8.23 2.20 -14.41
N VAL A 41 -7.13 2.87 -14.05
CA VAL A 41 -6.33 3.71 -14.96
C VAL A 41 -5.65 2.85 -16.03
N VAL A 42 -5.00 1.75 -15.64
CA VAL A 42 -4.35 0.81 -16.57
C VAL A 42 -5.36 0.24 -17.57
N GLY A 43 -6.55 -0.15 -17.11
CA GLY A 43 -7.62 -0.64 -17.98
C GLY A 43 -8.16 0.40 -18.96
N SER A 44 -7.87 1.69 -18.74
CA SER A 44 -8.31 2.82 -19.57
C SER A 44 -7.15 3.46 -20.36
N ARG A 45 -5.98 2.82 -20.41
CA ARG A 45 -4.73 3.38 -20.93
C ARG A 45 -4.81 3.82 -22.40
N GLU A 46 -5.59 3.15 -23.23
CA GLU A 46 -5.84 3.57 -24.62
C GLU A 46 -6.59 4.91 -24.73
N ALA A 47 -7.45 5.24 -23.76
CA ALA A 47 -8.27 6.46 -23.77
C ALA A 47 -7.58 7.69 -23.18
N LEU A 48 -6.54 7.51 -22.34
CA LEU A 48 -5.89 8.58 -21.58
C LEU A 48 -4.72 9.27 -22.32
N GLY A 49 -4.32 8.73 -23.48
CA GLY A 49 -3.15 9.21 -24.22
C GLY A 49 -1.82 8.85 -23.54
N TRP A 50 -0.74 8.86 -24.31
CA TRP A 50 0.58 8.31 -23.93
C TRP A 50 1.36 9.05 -22.83
N ASN A 51 0.82 10.09 -22.19
CA ASN A 51 1.61 11.02 -21.37
C ASN A 51 1.22 11.09 -19.89
N VAL A 52 0.36 10.21 -19.38
CA VAL A 52 -0.12 10.27 -17.99
C VAL A 52 0.45 9.12 -17.17
N HIS A 53 1.68 9.30 -16.65
CA HIS A 53 2.37 8.35 -15.75
C HIS A 53 1.82 8.38 -14.31
N VAL A 54 0.50 8.44 -14.14
CA VAL A 54 -0.14 8.49 -12.81
C VAL A 54 -0.22 7.13 -12.12
N GLU A 55 -0.05 6.05 -12.88
CA GLU A 55 -0.09 4.68 -12.36
C GLU A 55 1.01 4.46 -11.30
N LEU A 56 2.20 5.00 -11.53
CA LEU A 56 3.32 4.84 -10.62
C LEU A 56 3.10 5.49 -9.24
N PRO A 57 2.68 6.76 -9.13
CA PRO A 57 2.25 7.33 -7.86
C PRO A 57 1.17 6.50 -7.17
N LEU A 58 0.18 6.01 -7.92
CA LEU A 58 -0.91 5.23 -7.33
C LEU A 58 -0.42 3.89 -6.78
N MET A 59 0.46 3.18 -7.52
CA MET A 59 1.01 1.89 -7.11
C MET A 59 1.95 2.03 -5.92
N HIS A 60 2.88 3.00 -5.96
CA HIS A 60 3.75 3.26 -4.83
C HIS A 60 2.95 3.60 -3.57
N GLN A 61 1.95 4.48 -3.70
CA GLN A 61 1.09 4.85 -2.58
C GLN A 61 0.28 3.66 -2.05
N ALA A 62 -0.18 2.75 -2.92
CA ALA A 62 -0.87 1.53 -2.51
C ALA A 62 0.01 0.64 -1.62
N ILE A 63 1.22 0.32 -2.10
CA ILE A 63 2.19 -0.50 -1.37
C ILE A 63 2.61 0.19 -0.07
N GLU A 64 2.95 1.47 -0.13
CA GLU A 64 3.38 2.28 1.02
C GLU A 64 2.33 2.26 2.14
N LEU A 65 1.05 2.42 1.81
CA LEU A 65 -0.03 2.40 2.80
C LEU A 65 -0.24 1.03 3.43
N LEU A 66 -0.07 -0.06 2.66
CA LEU A 66 -0.14 -1.42 3.18
C LEU A 66 1.05 -1.73 4.11
N LEU A 67 2.26 -1.31 3.73
CA LEU A 67 3.45 -1.41 4.60
C LEU A 67 3.25 -0.62 5.89
N LYS A 68 2.74 0.62 5.80
CA LYS A 68 2.42 1.46 6.96
C LYS A 68 1.35 0.84 7.85
N ALA A 69 0.37 0.12 7.26
CA ALA A 69 -0.63 -0.59 8.03
C ALA A 69 0.00 -1.70 8.88
N HIS A 70 0.88 -2.51 8.28
CA HIS A 70 1.63 -3.54 8.98
C HIS A 70 2.52 -2.98 10.10
N ALA A 71 3.31 -1.95 9.82
CA ALA A 71 4.15 -1.30 10.84
C ALA A 71 3.31 -0.70 11.98
N ALA A 72 2.25 0.03 11.66
CA ALA A 72 1.31 0.59 12.65
C ALA A 72 0.56 -0.49 13.44
N ARG A 73 0.46 -1.74 12.94
CA ARG A 73 -0.18 -2.84 13.68
C ARG A 73 0.72 -3.32 14.79
N VAL A 74 2.00 -3.53 14.50
CA VAL A 74 2.97 -4.10 15.45
C VAL A 74 3.55 -3.07 16.41
N ASP A 75 3.44 -1.77 16.09
CA ASP A 75 4.07 -0.68 16.83
C ASP A 75 3.10 0.49 17.10
N SER A 76 2.83 0.77 18.37
CA SER A 76 1.92 1.84 18.82
C SER A 76 2.44 3.24 18.55
N ASP A 77 3.75 3.40 18.58
CA ASP A 77 4.40 4.69 18.45
C ASP A 77 4.80 4.98 17.00
N PHE A 78 4.53 4.05 16.09
CA PHE A 78 4.77 4.23 14.67
C PHE A 78 4.13 5.52 14.16
N SER A 79 4.95 6.35 13.50
CA SER A 79 4.52 7.58 12.86
C SER A 79 4.61 7.42 11.34
N PRO A 80 3.48 7.24 10.62
CA PRO A 80 3.47 7.10 9.17
C PRO A 80 4.14 8.26 8.42
N LYS A 81 4.19 9.46 9.04
CA LYS A 81 4.81 10.66 8.44
C LYS A 81 6.32 10.65 8.53
N ALA A 82 6.90 10.01 9.54
CA ALA A 82 8.36 10.01 9.76
C ALA A 82 9.12 9.34 8.60
N TYR A 83 8.50 8.33 7.99
CA TYR A 83 9.06 7.60 6.85
C TYR A 83 8.92 8.33 5.52
N GLY A 84 8.09 9.38 5.43
CA GLY A 84 7.73 9.97 4.15
C GLY A 84 7.26 8.88 3.18
N HIS A 85 7.92 8.77 2.04
CA HIS A 85 7.68 7.77 1.00
C HIS A 85 8.78 6.70 0.92
N ARG A 86 9.53 6.48 2.01
CA ARG A 86 10.62 5.50 2.09
C ARG A 86 10.09 4.11 2.47
N THR A 87 9.45 3.43 1.53
CA THR A 87 8.90 2.07 1.69
C THR A 87 9.92 1.02 2.13
N LEU A 88 11.11 0.99 1.54
CA LEU A 88 12.16 0.04 1.88
C LEU A 88 12.72 0.29 3.29
N SER A 89 12.74 1.54 3.75
CA SER A 89 13.09 1.85 5.15
C SER A 89 12.08 1.25 6.11
N ILE A 90 10.77 1.32 5.81
CA ILE A 90 9.73 0.68 6.63
C ILE A 90 9.94 -0.84 6.65
N VAL A 91 10.19 -1.45 5.49
CA VAL A 91 10.42 -2.90 5.37
C VAL A 91 11.61 -3.33 6.22
N ARG A 92 12.75 -2.62 6.14
CA ARG A 92 13.96 -2.93 6.90
C ARG A 92 13.78 -2.77 8.41
N ASP A 93 13.22 -1.64 8.84
CA ASP A 93 13.09 -1.31 10.26
C ASP A 93 12.12 -2.24 11.01
N TYR A 94 11.20 -2.89 10.28
CA TYR A 94 10.17 -3.76 10.84
C TYR A 94 10.30 -5.23 10.39
N ALA A 95 11.40 -5.61 9.72
CA ALA A 95 11.59 -6.96 9.17
C ALA A 95 11.58 -8.06 10.24
N ASP A 96 12.00 -7.76 11.46
CA ASP A 96 12.04 -8.67 12.60
C ASP A 96 10.65 -8.88 13.25
N ARG A 97 9.72 -7.95 13.03
CA ARG A 97 8.38 -7.94 13.67
C ARG A 97 7.24 -8.28 12.72
N VAL A 98 7.45 -8.13 11.41
CA VAL A 98 6.46 -8.36 10.36
C VAL A 98 6.98 -9.44 9.41
N PRO A 99 6.45 -10.68 9.44
CA PRO A 99 6.99 -11.80 8.68
C PRO A 99 7.11 -11.56 7.17
N ILE A 100 6.12 -10.89 6.56
CA ILE A 100 6.19 -10.57 5.13
C ILE A 100 7.31 -9.58 4.80
N PHE A 101 7.72 -8.71 5.73
CA PHE A 101 8.82 -7.78 5.50
C PHE A 101 10.17 -8.49 5.49
N PHE A 102 10.34 -9.52 6.33
CA PHE A 102 11.50 -10.40 6.25
C PHE A 102 11.62 -11.05 4.86
N HIS A 103 10.51 -11.49 4.27
CA HIS A 103 10.55 -12.04 2.92
C HIS A 103 10.90 -10.98 1.86
N LEU A 104 10.34 -9.78 1.97
CA LEU A 104 10.60 -8.69 1.02
C LEU A 104 12.05 -8.20 1.07
N VAL A 105 12.66 -8.09 2.26
CA VAL A 105 14.05 -7.61 2.39
C VAL A 105 15.07 -8.61 1.85
N ASN A 106 14.71 -9.89 1.78
CA ASN A 106 15.55 -10.97 1.25
C ASN A 106 15.24 -11.31 -0.23
N ASP A 107 14.29 -10.62 -0.84
CA ASP A 107 13.95 -10.73 -2.26
C ASP A 107 14.60 -9.57 -3.02
N GLU A 108 15.65 -9.88 -3.79
CA GLU A 108 16.42 -8.88 -4.54
C GLU A 108 15.55 -8.13 -5.55
N ASN A 109 14.59 -8.82 -6.20
CA ASN A 109 13.70 -8.21 -7.17
C ASN A 109 12.70 -7.27 -6.49
N ALA A 110 12.10 -7.71 -5.39
CA ALA A 110 11.21 -6.85 -4.61
C ALA A 110 11.94 -5.60 -4.08
N THR A 111 13.18 -5.77 -3.61
CA THR A 111 14.01 -4.66 -3.13
C THR A 111 14.36 -3.68 -4.25
N ALA A 112 14.74 -4.18 -5.43
CA ALA A 112 15.02 -3.35 -6.60
C ALA A 112 13.77 -2.57 -7.04
N LEU A 113 12.62 -3.24 -7.11
CA LEU A 113 11.34 -2.62 -7.46
C LEU A 113 10.95 -1.52 -6.46
N LEU A 114 10.98 -1.80 -5.15
CA LEU A 114 10.66 -0.80 -4.13
C LEU A 114 11.59 0.42 -4.21
N THR A 115 12.89 0.19 -4.42
CA THR A 115 13.87 1.27 -4.62
C THR A 115 13.53 2.12 -5.85
N GLY A 116 13.17 1.46 -6.96
CA GLY A 116 12.72 2.13 -8.18
C GLY A 116 11.45 2.95 -7.97
N LEU A 117 10.45 2.42 -7.26
CA LEU A 117 9.22 3.13 -6.90
C LEU A 117 9.47 4.36 -6.01
N GLU A 118 10.40 4.26 -5.04
CA GLU A 118 10.79 5.41 -4.21
C GLU A 118 11.47 6.52 -5.02
N ALA A 119 12.45 6.16 -5.86
CA ALA A 119 13.19 7.11 -6.67
C ALA A 119 12.30 7.81 -7.70
N SER A 120 11.39 7.05 -8.30
CA SER A 120 10.47 7.55 -9.31
C SER A 120 9.35 8.42 -8.74
N TRP A 121 8.93 8.18 -7.49
CA TRP A 121 7.86 8.96 -6.85
C TRP A 121 8.09 10.47 -6.85
N LEU A 122 9.30 10.92 -6.50
CA LEU A 122 9.61 12.35 -6.49
C LEU A 122 9.83 12.87 -7.91
N SER A 123 10.69 12.21 -8.68
CA SER A 123 11.11 12.67 -10.00
C SER A 123 9.95 12.75 -11.00
N VAL A 124 9.03 11.78 -10.99
CA VAL A 124 7.86 11.80 -11.88
C VAL A 124 6.83 12.83 -11.44
N ARG A 125 6.57 12.96 -10.13
CA ARG A 125 5.59 13.92 -9.60
C ARG A 125 5.98 15.37 -9.88
N TYR A 126 7.27 15.65 -9.93
CA TYR A 126 7.79 16.99 -10.25
C TYR A 126 8.15 17.16 -11.73
N ALA A 127 7.78 16.21 -12.60
CA ALA A 127 8.06 16.22 -14.03
C ALA A 127 9.57 16.34 -14.36
N GLU A 128 10.43 15.85 -13.47
CA GLU A 128 11.88 15.79 -13.63
C GLU A 128 12.31 14.52 -14.38
N ALA A 129 11.45 13.49 -14.42
CA ALA A 129 11.68 12.25 -15.16
C ALA A 129 10.37 11.67 -15.72
N ALA A 130 10.49 10.93 -16.82
CA ALA A 130 9.48 9.98 -17.26
C ALA A 130 10.00 8.57 -16.94
N VAL A 131 9.12 7.71 -16.41
CA VAL A 131 9.48 6.33 -16.11
C VAL A 131 8.68 5.42 -17.02
N GLY A 132 9.41 4.58 -17.75
CA GLY A 132 8.86 3.37 -18.34
C GLY A 132 9.03 2.22 -17.35
N TYR A 133 7.95 1.52 -17.05
CA TYR A 133 7.99 0.21 -16.44
C TYR A 133 7.39 -0.77 -17.44
N ASP A 134 8.03 -1.92 -17.51
CA ASP A 134 7.66 -3.03 -18.37
C ASP A 134 6.46 -3.76 -17.74
N GLY A 135 5.71 -4.53 -18.54
CA GLY A 135 4.62 -5.37 -18.01
C GLY A 135 4.97 -6.22 -16.77
N PRO A 136 6.19 -6.80 -16.68
CA PRO A 136 6.64 -7.54 -15.49
C PRO A 136 6.73 -6.72 -14.19
N ASP A 137 7.22 -5.48 -14.23
CA ASP A 137 7.36 -4.66 -13.02
C ASP A 137 6.00 -4.29 -12.42
N TRP A 138 5.03 -4.02 -13.31
CA TRP A 138 3.65 -3.79 -12.93
C TRP A 138 3.05 -5.01 -12.21
N GLN A 139 3.20 -6.20 -12.80
CA GLN A 139 2.69 -7.44 -12.22
C GLN A 139 3.32 -7.72 -10.86
N MET A 140 4.64 -7.51 -10.74
CA MET A 140 5.35 -7.69 -9.47
C MET A 140 4.87 -6.70 -8.39
N ALA A 141 4.63 -5.43 -8.75
CA ALA A 141 4.12 -4.43 -7.81
C ALA A 141 2.71 -4.79 -7.32
N GLU A 142 1.84 -5.22 -8.24
CA GLU A 142 0.50 -5.71 -7.92
C GLU A 142 0.55 -6.96 -7.03
N GLU A 143 1.42 -7.93 -7.34
CA GLU A 143 1.63 -9.13 -6.53
C GLU A 143 2.11 -8.80 -5.11
N ILE A 144 3.04 -7.86 -4.95
CA ILE A 144 3.47 -7.39 -3.63
C ILE A 144 2.30 -6.78 -2.87
N ALA A 145 1.50 -5.92 -3.50
CA ALA A 145 0.34 -5.30 -2.85
C ALA A 145 -0.72 -6.35 -2.43
N ILE A 146 -1.00 -7.33 -3.29
CA ILE A 146 -1.92 -8.44 -2.99
C ILE A 146 -1.38 -9.29 -1.83
N ARG A 147 -0.10 -9.69 -1.87
CA ARG A 147 0.54 -10.45 -0.79
C ARG A 147 0.49 -9.71 0.54
N LEU A 148 0.74 -8.40 0.55
CA LEU A 148 0.63 -7.57 1.74
C LEU A 148 -0.81 -7.54 2.29
N ALA A 149 -1.82 -7.47 1.42
CA ALA A 149 -3.22 -7.48 1.82
C ALA A 149 -3.69 -8.84 2.33
N ASP A 150 -3.26 -9.93 1.69
CA ASP A 150 -3.52 -11.32 2.12
C ASP A 150 -2.91 -11.58 3.50
N GLU A 151 -1.66 -11.16 3.68
CA GLU A 151 -0.97 -11.26 4.97
C GLU A 151 -1.72 -10.49 6.04
N TYR A 152 -2.11 -9.26 5.74
CA TYR A 152 -2.85 -8.42 6.67
C TYR A 152 -4.19 -9.05 7.07
N PHE A 153 -4.90 -9.67 6.12
CA PHE A 153 -6.13 -10.42 6.40
C PHE A 153 -5.87 -11.63 7.29
N ARG A 154 -4.81 -12.41 7.01
CA ARG A 154 -4.42 -13.56 7.84
C ARG A 154 -4.13 -13.16 9.28
N GLU A 155 -3.48 -12.02 9.49
CA GLU A 155 -3.11 -11.53 10.81
C GLU A 155 -4.25 -10.84 11.58
N THR A 156 -5.19 -10.19 10.88
CA THR A 156 -6.19 -9.30 11.52
C THR A 156 -7.64 -9.68 11.28
N GLY A 157 -7.92 -10.56 10.32
CA GLY A 157 -9.27 -10.89 9.84
C GLY A 157 -9.93 -9.78 9.01
N VAL A 158 -9.26 -8.65 8.76
CA VAL A 158 -9.84 -7.53 7.99
C VAL A 158 -9.90 -7.84 6.50
N ARG A 159 -11.12 -7.83 5.96
CA ARG A 159 -11.39 -8.13 4.55
C ARG A 159 -11.09 -6.92 3.68
N LEU A 160 -10.08 -7.06 2.83
CA LEU A 160 -9.53 -6.02 1.97
C LEU A 160 -9.83 -6.31 0.49
N LEU A 161 -9.68 -7.58 0.10
CA LEU A 161 -9.88 -8.06 -1.27
C LEU A 161 -11.14 -8.93 -1.38
N ALA A 162 -11.63 -9.10 -2.62
CA ALA A 162 -12.87 -9.82 -2.88
C ALA A 162 -12.80 -11.29 -2.39
N HIS A 163 -11.67 -11.96 -2.57
CA HIS A 163 -11.49 -13.35 -2.13
C HIS A 163 -11.41 -13.50 -0.62
N HIS A 164 -11.15 -12.44 0.16
CA HIS A 164 -11.24 -12.47 1.62
C HIS A 164 -12.69 -12.66 2.11
N SER A 165 -13.66 -12.49 1.21
CA SER A 165 -15.09 -12.57 1.53
C SER A 165 -15.71 -13.95 1.30
N LYS A 166 -14.98 -14.90 0.67
CA LYS A 166 -15.46 -16.28 0.54
C LYS A 166 -15.52 -16.92 1.92
N PRO A 167 -16.63 -17.59 2.30
CA PRO A 167 -16.65 -18.33 3.55
C PRO A 167 -15.55 -19.39 3.49
N ILE A 168 -14.70 -19.42 4.52
CA ILE A 168 -13.87 -20.60 4.79
C ILE A 168 -14.88 -21.73 4.95
N GLY A 169 -14.89 -22.67 4.01
CA GLY A 169 -15.78 -23.81 4.05
C GLY A 169 -15.72 -24.39 5.46
N LYS A 170 -16.88 -24.46 6.12
CA LYS A 170 -17.00 -25.30 7.31
C LYS A 170 -16.67 -26.71 6.80
N ASN A 171 -15.53 -27.25 7.21
CA ASN A 171 -15.30 -28.68 7.13
C ASN A 171 -16.44 -29.33 7.90
N ALA A 172 -17.37 -29.93 7.16
CA ALA A 172 -18.32 -30.91 7.68
C ALA A 172 -17.59 -32.23 7.87
#